data_AF-A0A1X7U5P3-F1
#
_entry.id   AF-A0A1X7U5P3-F1
#
_cell.length_a   1.000
_cell.length_b   1.000
_cell.length_c   1.000
_cell.angle_alpha   90.00
_cell.angle_beta   90.00
_cell.angle_gamma   90.00
#
_symmetry.space_group_name_H-M   'P 1'
#
loop_
_entity.id
_entity.type
_entity.pdbx_description
1 polymer ?
#
loop_
_entity_poly.entity_id
_entity_poly.type
_entity_poly.pdbx_seq_one_letter_code
_entity_poly.pdbx_strand_id
1 'polypeptide(L)'
;MSEEHFEISSVVRGYHVYKDMLEATERESLQCTRELSNSHDPYAVAIFKNGYIVGHVPRIISAVCSLFLRWGGSIQCTVIGSRKYSEDLPQGGLEIPCLYPFRVPTGNKDKELVEKTQTRIKRVYSTASSDLRQQSSHKLIPPAAEPTTSHEEALPPKKKKVEDLDDLAKWTEPFPTTG
;
A
#
# COMPACT_ATOMS: atom_id res chain seq x y z
N MET A 1 -23.31 -22.05 -18.26
CA MET A 1 -23.23 -21.95 -16.78
C MET A 1 -22.91 -20.49 -16.48
N SER A 2 -23.75 -19.81 -15.71
CA SER A 2 -23.57 -18.38 -15.39
C SER A 2 -22.68 -18.24 -14.15
N GLU A 3 -21.53 -17.59 -14.31
CA GLU A 3 -20.65 -17.22 -13.19
C GLU A 3 -21.13 -15.89 -12.59
N GLU A 4 -21.41 -15.90 -11.29
CA GLU A 4 -21.68 -14.67 -10.53
C GLU A 4 -20.32 -14.01 -10.21
N HIS A 5 -20.16 -12.77 -10.67
CA HIS A 5 -18.94 -12.01 -10.45
C HIS A 5 -19.24 -10.52 -10.27
N PHE A 6 -18.35 -9.83 -9.58
CA PHE A 6 -18.35 -8.37 -9.48
C PHE A 6 -16.92 -7.87 -9.39
N GLU A 7 -16.72 -6.60 -9.72
CA GLU A 7 -15.39 -5.99 -9.77
C GLU A 7 -15.33 -4.78 -8.85
N ILE A 8 -14.15 -4.56 -8.27
CA ILE A 8 -13.87 -3.41 -7.42
C ILE A 8 -12.61 -2.71 -7.93
N SER A 9 -12.73 -1.41 -8.20
CA SER A 9 -11.59 -0.54 -8.44
C SER A 9 -10.93 -0.16 -7.12
N SER A 10 -9.63 -0.41 -7.04
CA SER A 10 -8.82 -0.22 -5.84
C SER A 10 -7.34 -0.10 -6.24
N VAL A 11 -6.45 -0.43 -5.31
CA VAL A 11 -5.01 -0.31 -5.48
C VAL A 11 -4.27 -1.51 -4.91
N VAL A 12 -3.08 -1.77 -5.41
CA VAL A 12 -2.09 -2.68 -4.82
C VAL A 12 -1.14 -1.88 -3.95
N ARG A 13 -0.90 -2.37 -2.73
CA ARG A 13 0.04 -1.78 -1.76
C ARG A 13 1.30 -2.63 -1.64
N GLY A 14 2.32 -2.08 -1.00
CA GLY A 14 3.58 -2.79 -0.72
C GLY A 14 4.65 -2.62 -1.79
N TYR A 15 4.46 -1.74 -2.79
CA TYR A 15 5.45 -1.52 -3.84
C TYR A 15 6.84 -1.17 -3.30
N HIS A 16 6.94 -0.42 -2.19
CA HIS A 16 8.23 -0.10 -1.56
C HIS A 16 9.03 -1.33 -1.11
N VAL A 17 8.36 -2.46 -0.87
CA VAL A 17 8.97 -3.73 -0.48
C VAL A 17 9.35 -4.56 -1.71
N TYR A 18 8.52 -4.55 -2.76
CA TYR A 18 8.65 -5.45 -3.91
C TYR A 18 9.29 -4.81 -5.16
N LYS A 19 9.43 -3.47 -5.19
CA LYS A 19 10.12 -2.65 -6.21
C LYS A 19 9.91 -3.19 -7.64
N ASP A 20 10.99 -3.65 -8.27
CA ASP A 20 11.08 -4.03 -9.68
C ASP A 20 10.31 -5.33 -10.01
N MET A 21 9.90 -6.12 -9.00
CA MET A 21 9.07 -7.31 -9.24
C MET A 21 7.63 -6.96 -9.63
N LEU A 22 7.18 -5.75 -9.29
CA LEU A 22 5.91 -5.20 -9.75
C LEU A 22 6.11 -4.27 -10.96
N GLU A 23 7.00 -4.65 -11.89
CA GLU A 23 6.82 -4.31 -13.31
C GLU A 23 5.59 -5.08 -13.83
N ALA A 24 4.42 -4.72 -13.32
CA ALA A 24 3.16 -5.25 -13.79
C ALA A 24 2.93 -4.69 -15.19
N THR A 25 2.87 -5.57 -16.17
CA THR A 25 2.45 -5.18 -17.51
C THR A 25 0.99 -4.74 -17.39
N GLU A 26 0.63 -3.58 -17.95
CA GLU A 26 -0.76 -3.12 -17.93
C GLU A 26 -1.66 -4.23 -18.47
N ARG A 27 -2.76 -4.50 -17.76
CA ARG A 27 -3.75 -5.56 -18.02
C ARG A 27 -3.33 -7.00 -17.70
N GLU A 28 -2.22 -7.20 -17.00
CA GLU A 28 -1.88 -8.51 -16.43
C GLU A 28 -2.86 -8.90 -15.31
N SER A 29 -3.36 -10.14 -15.33
CA SER A 29 -4.22 -10.70 -14.27
C SER A 29 -3.41 -11.59 -13.35
N LEU A 30 -3.27 -11.16 -12.10
CA LEU A 30 -2.49 -11.81 -11.05
C LEU A 30 -3.40 -12.51 -10.04
N GLN A 31 -2.92 -13.60 -9.45
CA GLN A 31 -3.70 -14.38 -8.48
C GLN A 31 -3.56 -13.81 -7.07
N CYS A 32 -4.68 -13.71 -6.35
CA CYS A 32 -4.69 -13.28 -4.95
C CYS A 32 -4.86 -14.49 -4.02
N THR A 33 -3.99 -14.63 -3.02
CA THR A 33 -4.02 -15.73 -2.05
C THR A 33 -3.89 -15.20 -0.62
N ARG A 34 -4.50 -15.89 0.34
CA ARG A 34 -4.38 -15.54 1.77
C ARG A 34 -2.97 -15.82 2.28
N GLU A 35 -2.35 -14.83 2.88
CA GLU A 35 -1.04 -14.95 3.54
C GLU A 35 -1.25 -15.03 5.06
N LEU A 36 -1.20 -16.25 5.61
CA LEU A 36 -1.44 -16.48 7.04
C LEU A 36 -0.21 -16.18 7.92
N SER A 37 0.97 -16.09 7.32
CA SER A 37 2.25 -15.85 7.99
C SER A 37 2.57 -14.37 8.19
N ASN A 38 1.69 -13.46 7.77
CA ASN A 38 1.96 -12.04 7.83
C ASN A 38 1.85 -11.51 9.27
N SER A 39 2.95 -10.96 9.80
CA SER A 39 3.03 -10.43 11.17
C SER A 39 2.28 -9.10 11.36
N HIS A 40 2.02 -8.37 10.28
CA HIS A 40 1.42 -7.03 10.32
C HIS A 40 -0.10 -7.04 10.09
N ASP A 41 -0.60 -8.01 9.35
CA ASP A 41 -2.04 -8.20 9.11
C ASP A 41 -2.40 -9.70 9.06
N PRO A 42 -3.13 -10.24 10.05
CA PRO A 42 -3.55 -11.64 10.05
C PRO A 42 -4.55 -11.99 8.93
N TYR A 43 -5.12 -10.98 8.28
CA TYR A 43 -5.99 -11.13 7.13
C TYR A 43 -5.32 -10.75 5.81
N ALA A 44 -3.99 -10.63 5.78
CA ALA A 44 -3.24 -10.28 4.58
C ALA A 44 -3.63 -11.16 3.38
N VAL A 45 -3.83 -10.50 2.25
CA VAL A 45 -4.02 -11.15 0.95
C VAL A 45 -2.90 -10.68 0.04
N ALA A 46 -2.02 -11.62 -0.29
CA ALA A 46 -0.87 -11.40 -1.14
C ALA A 46 -1.25 -11.63 -2.61
N ILE A 47 -0.64 -10.86 -3.49
CA ILE A 47 -0.78 -10.96 -4.94
C ILE A 47 0.47 -11.64 -5.48
N PHE A 48 0.27 -12.71 -6.24
CA PHE A 48 1.36 -13.54 -6.76
C PHE A 48 1.57 -13.34 -8.26
N LYS A 49 2.84 -13.20 -8.65
CA LYS A 49 3.32 -13.23 -10.03
C LYS A 49 4.50 -14.21 -10.11
N ASN A 50 4.42 -15.22 -10.96
CA ASN A 50 5.49 -16.21 -11.17
C ASN A 50 6.04 -16.85 -9.88
N GLY A 51 5.17 -17.05 -8.87
CA GLY A 51 5.56 -17.63 -7.58
C GLY A 51 6.11 -16.63 -6.56
N TYR A 52 6.26 -15.36 -6.92
CA TYR A 52 6.70 -14.29 -6.02
C TYR A 52 5.53 -13.39 -5.59
N ILE A 53 5.60 -12.90 -4.36
CA ILE A 53 4.67 -11.87 -3.88
C ILE A 53 5.10 -10.55 -4.48
N VAL A 54 4.18 -9.89 -5.20
CA VAL A 54 4.43 -8.59 -5.83
C VAL A 54 3.71 -7.44 -5.15
N GLY A 55 2.83 -7.75 -4.21
CA GLY A 55 2.12 -6.77 -3.43
C GLY A 55 1.01 -7.38 -2.60
N HIS A 56 0.27 -6.49 -1.94
CA HIS A 56 -0.81 -6.85 -1.05
C HIS A 56 -2.05 -6.04 -1.36
N VAL A 57 -3.19 -6.68 -1.12
CA VAL A 57 -4.49 -6.02 -1.06
C VAL A 57 -4.46 -4.97 0.07
N PRO A 58 -5.09 -3.80 -0.10
CA PRO A 58 -5.12 -2.77 0.93
C PRO A 58 -5.70 -3.31 2.24
N ARG A 59 -5.02 -3.01 3.35
CA ARG A 59 -5.40 -3.46 4.70
C ARG A 59 -6.86 -3.18 5.05
N ILE A 60 -7.43 -2.12 4.50
CA ILE A 60 -8.81 -1.74 4.77
C ILE A 60 -9.83 -2.78 4.26
N ILE A 61 -9.56 -3.44 3.14
CA ILE A 61 -10.42 -4.49 2.58
C ILE A 61 -9.85 -5.91 2.76
N SER A 62 -8.65 -6.06 3.33
CA SER A 62 -7.97 -7.35 3.46
C SER A 62 -8.79 -8.37 4.24
N ALA A 63 -9.43 -7.96 5.34
CA ALA A 63 -10.32 -8.81 6.13
C ALA A 63 -11.49 -9.38 5.33
N VAL A 64 -12.13 -8.55 4.50
CA VAL A 64 -13.27 -8.98 3.67
C VAL A 64 -12.79 -9.91 2.55
N CYS A 65 -11.68 -9.58 1.90
CA CYS A 65 -11.08 -10.39 0.84
C CYS A 65 -10.62 -11.77 1.38
N SER A 66 -9.98 -11.79 2.54
CA SER A 66 -9.51 -13.01 3.21
C SER A 66 -10.66 -13.92 3.59
N LEU A 67 -11.78 -13.36 4.05
CA LEU A 67 -12.99 -14.12 4.35
C LEU A 67 -13.63 -14.68 3.07
N PHE A 68 -13.71 -13.90 2.00
CA PHE A 68 -14.22 -14.34 0.71
C PHE A 68 -13.41 -15.51 0.13
N LEU A 69 -12.08 -15.40 0.15
CA LEU A 69 -11.18 -16.48 -0.27
C LEU A 69 -11.32 -17.74 0.63
N ARG A 70 -11.55 -17.56 1.93
CA ARG A 70 -11.79 -18.68 2.86
C ARG A 70 -13.05 -19.47 2.51
N TRP A 71 -14.08 -18.79 2.00
CA TRP A 71 -15.36 -19.40 1.66
C TRP A 71 -15.38 -20.06 0.27
N GLY A 72 -14.25 -20.09 -0.44
CA GLY A 72 -14.14 -20.73 -1.75
C GLY A 72 -14.36 -19.77 -2.93
N GLY A 73 -14.48 -18.47 -2.67
CA GLY A 73 -14.39 -17.46 -3.71
C GLY A 73 -12.98 -17.33 -4.26
N SER A 74 -12.86 -16.82 -5.47
CA SER A 74 -11.58 -16.51 -6.12
C SER A 74 -11.48 -15.02 -6.41
N ILE A 75 -10.30 -14.46 -6.17
CA ILE A 75 -10.00 -13.05 -6.42
C ILE A 75 -8.79 -13.00 -7.34
N GLN A 76 -8.89 -12.23 -8.43
CA GLN A 76 -7.73 -11.86 -9.23
C GLN A 76 -7.44 -10.37 -9.05
N CYS A 77 -6.28 -9.93 -9.50
CA CYS A 77 -5.87 -8.54 -9.51
C CYS A 77 -5.43 -8.18 -10.93
N THR A 78 -6.20 -7.33 -11.59
CA THR A 78 -5.86 -6.78 -12.91
C THR A 78 -5.28 -5.40 -12.75
N VAL A 79 -4.02 -5.20 -13.15
CA VAL A 79 -3.39 -3.87 -13.07
C VAL A 79 -3.91 -2.99 -14.22
N ILE A 80 -4.45 -1.82 -13.88
CA ILE A 80 -5.11 -0.92 -14.85
C ILE A 80 -4.32 0.34 -15.16
N GLY A 81 -3.23 0.60 -14.45
CA GLY A 81 -2.43 1.78 -14.71
C GLY A 81 -1.10 1.76 -14.00
N SER A 82 -0.37 2.86 -14.20
CA SER A 82 0.97 3.07 -13.66
C SER A 82 0.96 3.45 -12.18
N ARG A 83 2.13 3.33 -11.54
CA ARG A 83 2.37 3.72 -10.15
C ARG A 83 1.87 5.14 -9.85
N LYS A 84 1.24 5.32 -8.69
CA LYS A 84 0.81 6.62 -8.14
C LYS A 84 1.20 6.75 -6.68
N TYR A 85 1.20 7.97 -6.17
CA TYR A 85 1.37 8.21 -4.75
C TYR A 85 0.07 7.96 -3.99
N SER A 86 0.19 7.40 -2.79
CA SER A 86 -0.91 7.22 -1.85
C SER A 86 -1.46 8.56 -1.39
N GLU A 87 -2.76 8.78 -1.56
CA GLU A 87 -3.45 9.98 -1.06
C GLU A 87 -3.93 9.82 0.39
N ASP A 88 -4.04 8.58 0.87
CA ASP A 88 -4.67 8.22 2.15
C ASP A 88 -3.67 8.02 3.31
N LEU A 89 -2.38 7.97 3.02
CA LEU A 89 -1.33 7.80 4.03
C LEU A 89 -0.60 9.13 4.28
N PRO A 90 -0.58 9.67 5.52
CA PRO A 90 0.13 10.91 5.85
C PRO A 90 1.63 10.86 5.52
N GLN A 91 2.24 9.68 5.63
CA GLN A 91 3.64 9.42 5.30
C GLN A 91 3.91 9.23 3.80
N GLY A 92 2.85 9.26 2.96
CA GLY A 92 2.92 8.87 1.56
C GLY A 92 3.04 7.35 1.37
N GLY A 93 3.09 6.94 0.10
CA GLY A 93 3.12 5.54 -0.28
C GLY A 93 3.14 5.40 -1.79
N LEU A 94 3.57 4.25 -2.30
CA LEU A 94 3.49 3.92 -3.72
C LEU A 94 2.42 2.85 -3.87
N GLU A 95 1.48 3.15 -4.74
CA GLU A 95 0.32 2.34 -5.06
C GLU A 95 0.26 2.08 -6.55
N ILE A 96 -0.31 0.94 -6.92
CA ILE A 96 -0.63 0.66 -8.30
C ILE A 96 -2.15 0.50 -8.45
N PRO A 97 -2.82 1.31 -9.28
CA PRO A 97 -4.24 1.15 -9.55
C PRO A 97 -4.55 -0.24 -10.13
N CYS A 98 -5.57 -0.90 -9.57
CA CYS A 98 -5.98 -2.24 -10.01
C CYS A 98 -7.50 -2.44 -9.92
N LEU A 99 -7.98 -3.43 -10.67
CA LEU A 99 -9.31 -4.00 -10.54
C LEU A 99 -9.21 -5.35 -9.87
N TYR A 100 -10.03 -5.58 -8.85
CA TYR A 100 -10.20 -6.88 -8.23
C TYR A 100 -11.51 -7.51 -8.69
N PRO A 101 -11.49 -8.42 -9.70
CA PRO A 101 -12.63 -9.27 -9.99
C PRO A 101 -12.78 -10.36 -8.92
N PHE A 102 -13.97 -10.42 -8.33
CA PHE A 102 -14.40 -11.45 -7.40
C PHE A 102 -15.29 -12.43 -8.16
N ARG A 103 -14.93 -13.72 -8.14
CA ARG A 103 -15.69 -14.79 -8.81
C ARG A 103 -16.00 -15.90 -7.84
N VAL A 104 -17.20 -16.48 -7.96
CA VAL A 104 -17.60 -17.63 -7.16
C VAL A 104 -18.03 -18.77 -8.10
N PRO A 105 -17.53 -20.00 -7.89
CA PRO A 105 -18.01 -21.16 -8.64
C PRO A 105 -19.52 -21.38 -8.38
N THR A 106 -20.29 -21.77 -9.40
CA THR A 106 -21.76 -21.74 -9.39
C THR A 106 -22.41 -22.72 -8.39
N GLY A 107 -23.34 -22.20 -7.57
CA GLY A 107 -24.15 -22.91 -6.57
C GLY A 107 -25.10 -21.96 -5.80
N ASN A 108 -26.08 -22.52 -5.06
CA ASN A 108 -27.16 -21.73 -4.43
C ASN A 108 -26.70 -20.75 -3.33
N LYS A 109 -25.50 -20.93 -2.76
CA LYS A 109 -24.96 -20.06 -1.68
C LYS A 109 -24.12 -18.91 -2.22
N ASP A 110 -23.89 -18.84 -3.53
CA ASP A 110 -22.83 -18.01 -4.10
C ASP A 110 -23.28 -16.58 -4.40
N LYS A 111 -24.57 -16.41 -4.73
CA LYS A 111 -25.15 -15.09 -4.95
C LYS A 111 -25.23 -14.26 -3.66
N GLU A 112 -25.63 -14.88 -2.56
CA GLU A 112 -25.68 -14.22 -1.24
C GLU A 112 -24.27 -13.84 -0.76
N LEU A 113 -23.28 -14.70 -1.03
CA LEU A 113 -21.89 -14.43 -0.70
C LEU A 113 -21.35 -13.20 -1.46
N VAL A 114 -21.58 -13.13 -2.78
CA VAL A 114 -21.19 -12.00 -3.63
C VAL A 114 -21.81 -10.71 -3.13
N GLU A 115 -23.12 -10.70 -2.89
CA GLU A 115 -23.85 -9.49 -2.46
C GLU A 115 -23.41 -9.02 -1.07
N LYS A 116 -23.22 -9.95 -0.11
CA LYS A 116 -22.69 -9.62 1.23
C LYS A 116 -21.29 -9.04 1.14
N THR A 117 -20.43 -9.61 0.30
CA THR A 117 -19.04 -9.18 0.13
C THR A 117 -19.01 -7.77 -0.47
N GLN A 118 -19.76 -7.55 -1.56
CA GLN A 118 -19.87 -6.24 -2.19
C GLN A 118 -20.41 -5.17 -1.23
N THR A 119 -21.45 -5.50 -0.44
CA THR A 119 -22.04 -4.58 0.54
C THR A 119 -21.05 -4.22 1.65
N ARG A 120 -20.29 -5.21 2.16
CA ARG A 120 -19.26 -4.97 3.18
C ARG A 120 -18.15 -4.07 2.65
N ILE A 121 -17.68 -4.30 1.43
CA ILE A 121 -16.61 -3.48 0.83
C ILE A 121 -17.09 -2.05 0.60
N LYS A 122 -18.30 -1.85 0.07
CA LYS A 122 -18.91 -0.52 -0.10
C LYS A 122 -19.00 0.22 1.24
N ARG A 123 -19.46 -0.47 2.30
CA ARG A 123 -19.53 0.10 3.66
C ARG A 123 -18.14 0.53 4.14
N VAL A 124 -17.14 -0.33 4.01
CA VAL A 124 -15.76 -0.06 4.43
C VAL A 124 -15.20 1.19 3.75
N TYR A 125 -15.34 1.32 2.43
CA TYR A 125 -14.89 2.51 1.70
C TYR A 125 -15.66 3.78 2.07
N SER A 126 -16.97 3.67 2.35
CA SER A 126 -17.77 4.80 2.79
C SER A 126 -17.33 5.34 4.15
N THR A 127 -17.00 4.46 5.09
CA THR A 127 -16.50 4.83 6.42
C THR A 127 -15.11 5.45 6.34
N ALA A 128 -14.22 4.87 5.53
CA ALA A 128 -12.88 5.43 5.30
C ALA A 128 -12.94 6.87 4.78
N SER A 129 -13.86 7.13 3.86
CA SER A 129 -14.04 8.44 3.23
C SER A 129 -14.62 9.47 4.19
N SER A 130 -15.50 9.07 5.13
CA SER A 130 -15.99 9.97 6.18
C SER A 130 -14.91 10.33 7.19
N ASP A 131 -14.04 9.38 7.54
CA ASP A 131 -12.96 9.58 8.52
C ASP A 131 -11.89 10.53 7.98
N LEU A 132 -11.53 10.41 6.69
CA LEU A 132 -10.63 11.37 6.03
C LEU A 132 -11.20 12.80 6.04
N ARG A 133 -12.51 12.96 5.82
CA ARG A 133 -13.16 14.29 5.83
C ARG A 133 -13.15 14.93 7.21
N GLN A 134 -13.37 14.15 8.27
CA GLN A 134 -13.34 14.66 9.65
C GLN A 134 -11.93 15.05 10.11
N GLN A 135 -10.89 14.31 9.68
CA GLN A 135 -9.49 14.67 9.99
C GLN A 135 -9.04 15.95 9.27
N SER A 136 -9.55 16.22 8.06
CA SER A 136 -9.26 17.47 7.35
C SER A 136 -9.90 18.70 8.00
N SER A 137 -11.07 18.58 8.63
CA SER A 137 -11.75 19.71 9.26
C SER A 137 -11.16 20.14 10.61
N HIS A 138 -10.41 19.25 11.29
CA HIS A 138 -9.77 19.57 12.58
C HIS A 138 -8.35 20.18 12.44
N LYS A 139 -7.84 20.40 11.21
CA LYS A 139 -6.49 20.94 10.96
C LYS A 139 -6.43 22.44 10.61
N LEU A 140 -7.52 23.21 10.78
CA LEU A 140 -7.50 24.66 10.65
C LEU A 140 -7.31 25.32 12.02
N ILE A 141 -6.05 25.46 12.45
CA ILE A 141 -5.67 26.41 13.50
C ILE A 141 -5.42 27.76 12.80
N PRO A 142 -6.03 28.88 13.24
CA PRO A 142 -5.80 30.19 12.63
C PRO A 142 -4.36 30.70 12.87
N PRO A 143 -3.83 31.59 12.01
CA PRO A 143 -2.49 32.13 12.18
C PRO A 143 -2.41 32.95 13.47
N ALA A 144 -1.57 32.52 14.40
CA ALA A 144 -1.26 33.26 15.60
C ALA A 144 -0.50 34.54 15.22
N ALA A 145 -1.04 35.67 15.64
CA ALA A 145 -0.47 37.01 15.47
C ALA A 145 0.88 37.14 16.20
N GLU A 146 1.80 37.87 15.57
CA GLU A 146 3.09 38.28 16.11
C GLU A 146 2.93 39.19 17.34
N PRO A 147 3.83 39.08 18.34
CA PRO A 147 4.20 40.22 19.15
C PRO A 147 5.63 40.67 18.84
N THR A 148 5.73 41.88 18.32
CA THR A 148 6.90 42.77 18.30
C THR A 148 7.49 42.94 19.71
N THR A 149 8.82 42.85 19.84
CA THR A 149 9.68 43.80 20.58
C THR A 149 11.16 43.38 20.47
N SER A 150 11.95 44.31 19.95
CA SER A 150 13.41 44.50 19.91
C SER A 150 14.10 44.39 21.29
N HIS A 151 15.39 44.17 21.56
CA HIS A 151 16.73 44.29 20.94
C HIS A 151 17.59 43.17 21.59
N GLU A 152 18.68 42.64 21.03
CA GLU A 152 20.03 43.23 21.10
C GLU A 152 21.04 42.36 20.34
N GLU A 153 22.07 43.04 19.84
CA GLU A 153 23.03 42.73 18.81
C GLU A 153 24.22 41.88 19.29
N ALA A 154 24.61 40.85 18.53
CA ALA A 154 25.99 40.36 18.49
C ALA A 154 26.26 39.54 17.21
N LEU A 155 27.12 40.07 16.33
CA LEU A 155 27.64 39.42 15.12
C LEU A 155 28.75 38.36 15.43
N PRO A 156 29.09 37.47 14.47
CA PRO A 156 29.62 36.12 14.70
C PRO A 156 31.15 35.99 14.53
N PRO A 157 31.78 34.88 14.97
CA PRO A 157 33.08 34.49 14.46
C PRO A 157 32.98 33.43 13.32
N LYS A 158 33.27 33.93 12.12
CA LYS A 158 34.21 33.43 11.09
C LYS A 158 34.16 31.95 10.63
N LYS A 159 33.91 31.83 9.32
CA LYS A 159 34.18 30.69 8.43
C LYS A 159 35.63 30.17 8.56
N LYS A 160 35.81 28.85 8.59
CA LYS A 160 36.97 28.16 7.99
C LYS A 160 36.45 27.13 6.98
N LYS A 161 37.05 27.17 5.79
CA LYS A 161 36.91 26.24 4.66
C LYS A 161 38.18 25.39 4.62
N VAL A 162 38.17 24.34 3.77
CA VAL A 162 39.27 23.44 3.33
C VAL A 162 39.26 22.14 4.14
N GLU A 163 38.56 21.10 3.64
CA GLU A 163 39.05 20.04 2.73
C GLU A 163 40.05 19.11 3.43
N ASP A 164 39.64 17.86 3.64
CA ASP A 164 40.52 16.70 3.43
C ASP A 164 39.66 15.52 2.97
N LEU A 165 39.74 15.28 1.66
CA LEU A 165 39.37 14.06 0.98
C LEU A 165 40.46 13.02 1.30
N ASP A 166 40.31 12.23 2.36
CA ASP A 166 41.22 11.08 2.58
C ASP A 166 40.66 9.98 3.51
N ASP A 167 39.34 9.78 3.53
CA ASP A 167 38.69 8.68 4.27
C ASP A 167 37.90 7.71 3.36
N LEU A 168 38.41 7.44 2.15
CA LEU A 168 37.88 6.42 1.22
C LEU A 168 38.86 5.24 1.02
N ALA A 169 39.68 4.88 2.02
CA ALA A 169 40.68 3.83 1.88
C ALA A 169 40.80 2.85 3.07
N LYS A 170 39.75 2.65 3.88
CA LYS A 170 39.84 1.78 5.08
C LYS A 170 38.89 0.59 5.17
N TRP A 171 38.15 0.24 4.12
CA TRP A 171 37.35 -1.01 4.11
C TRP A 171 37.55 -1.78 2.80
N THR A 172 38.72 -2.38 2.64
CA THR A 172 38.94 -3.51 1.71
C THR A 172 39.89 -4.51 2.38
N GLU A 173 39.34 -5.43 3.16
CA GLU A 173 40.04 -6.65 3.58
C GLU A 173 39.45 -7.83 2.79
N PRO A 174 40.25 -8.63 2.06
CA PRO A 174 39.77 -9.80 1.34
C PRO A 174 39.53 -11.00 2.30
N PHE A 175 38.43 -11.71 2.08
CA PHE A 175 38.09 -12.95 2.78
C PHE A 175 39.14 -14.05 2.55
N PRO A 176 39.51 -14.84 3.57
CA PRO A 176 40.42 -15.97 3.41
C PRO A 176 39.69 -17.17 2.78
N THR A 177 40.19 -17.62 1.62
CA THR A 177 39.85 -18.92 1.04
C THR A 177 40.72 -19.99 1.70
N THR A 178 40.09 -20.97 2.36
CA THR A 178 40.78 -22.23 2.72
C THR A 178 40.03 -23.37 2.04
N GLY A 179 40.80 -24.18 1.30
CA GLY A 179 40.34 -25.41 0.65
C GLY A 179 40.52 -26.64 1.52
#